data_AF-A0A840MZK1-F1
#
_entry.id   AF-A0A840MZK1-F1
#
_cell.length_a   1.000
_cell.length_b   1.000
_cell.length_c   1.000
_cell.angle_alpha   90.00
_cell.angle_beta   90.00
_cell.angle_gamma   90.00
#
_symmetry.space_group_name_H-M   'P 1'
#
loop_
_entity.id
_entity.type
_entity.pdbx_description
1 polymer ?
#
loop_
_entity_poly.entity_id
_entity_poly.type
_entity_poly.pdbx_seq_one_letter_code
_entity_poly.pdbx_strand_id
1 'polypeptide(L)'
;MARNSPESRLLETKAEVMKELGGIHPVAALTGADWKNVETWNRAATFPSRYFLVMFWALRRKRLSAPPELWGMVTPVERKQALSAMVSIQKDRLAS
;
A
#
# COMPACT_ATOMS: atom_id res chain seq x y z
N MET A 1 15.07 7.37 -8.21
CA MET A 1 13.66 7.40 -8.66
C MET A 1 13.46 6.24 -9.62
N ALA A 2 12.65 5.24 -9.26
CA ALA A 2 12.48 4.04 -10.08
C ALA A 2 11.87 4.46 -11.42
N ARG A 3 12.62 4.27 -12.51
CA ARG A 3 12.12 4.46 -13.87
C ARG A 3 11.02 3.43 -14.11
N ASN A 4 9.77 3.88 -14.18
CA ASN A 4 8.67 3.08 -14.71
C ASN A 4 9.11 2.58 -16.10
N SER A 5 9.25 1.27 -16.25
CA SER A 5 9.40 0.68 -17.57
C SER A 5 8.17 1.06 -18.40
N PRO A 6 8.33 1.49 -19.67
CA PRO A 6 7.23 1.96 -20.52
C PRO A 6 6.17 0.88 -20.86
N GLU A 7 6.31 -0.34 -20.33
CA GLU A 7 5.43 -1.48 -20.64
C GLU A 7 4.47 -1.87 -19.53
N SER A 8 4.47 -1.19 -18.36
CA SER A 8 3.56 -1.53 -17.27
C SER A 8 2.45 -0.50 -17.08
N ARG A 9 1.18 -0.94 -17.18
CA ARG A 9 0.03 -0.08 -16.87
C ARG A 9 -0.01 0.23 -15.38
N LEU A 10 -0.12 1.52 -15.05
CA LEU A 10 -0.28 1.99 -13.68
C LEU A 10 -1.76 1.90 -13.28
N LEU A 11 -2.04 1.29 -12.13
CA LEU A 11 -3.36 1.21 -11.52
C LEU A 11 -3.45 2.30 -10.45
N GLU A 12 -4.33 3.26 -10.63
CA GLU A 12 -4.38 4.46 -9.78
C GLU A 12 -5.33 4.27 -8.59
N THR A 13 -6.23 3.28 -8.68
CA THR A 13 -7.25 3.04 -7.65
C THR A 13 -7.19 1.63 -7.07
N LYS A 14 -7.64 1.49 -5.82
CA LYS A 14 -7.80 0.17 -5.18
C LYS A 14 -8.79 -0.72 -5.94
N ALA A 15 -9.85 -0.12 -6.50
CA ALA A 15 -10.85 -0.85 -7.28
C ALA A 15 -10.22 -1.50 -8.52
N GLU A 16 -9.33 -0.78 -9.22
CA GLU A 16 -8.57 -1.34 -10.34
C GLU A 16 -7.62 -2.46 -9.88
N VAL A 17 -6.86 -2.25 -8.80
CA VAL A 17 -5.98 -3.29 -8.23
C VAL A 17 -6.78 -4.56 -7.91
N MET A 18 -7.91 -4.42 -7.22
CA MET A 18 -8.77 -5.54 -6.87
C MET A 18 -9.33 -6.22 -8.12
N LYS A 19 -9.83 -5.46 -9.10
CA LYS A 19 -10.35 -5.99 -10.36
C LYS A 19 -9.29 -6.78 -11.12
N GLU A 20 -8.10 -6.21 -11.27
CA GLU A 20 -7.00 -6.83 -12.01
C GLU A 20 -6.44 -8.06 -11.30
N LEU A 21 -6.52 -8.13 -9.97
CA LEU A 21 -6.18 -9.33 -9.20
C LEU A 21 -7.29 -10.39 -9.19
N GLY A 22 -8.45 -10.12 -9.80
CA GLY A 22 -9.56 -11.07 -9.94
C GLY A 22 -10.69 -10.89 -8.91
N GLY A 23 -10.64 -9.83 -8.09
CA GLY A 23 -11.65 -9.50 -7.09
C GLY A 23 -11.35 -10.06 -5.70
N ILE A 24 -12.36 -10.00 -4.82
CA ILE A 24 -12.21 -10.29 -3.38
C ILE A 24 -11.72 -11.71 -3.12
N HIS A 25 -12.36 -12.72 -3.71
CA HIS A 25 -12.02 -14.12 -3.44
C HIS A 25 -10.62 -14.51 -3.95
N PRO A 26 -10.20 -14.16 -5.19
CA PRO A 26 -8.84 -14.40 -5.63
C PRO A 26 -7.79 -13.66 -4.79
N VAL A 27 -8.07 -12.44 -4.35
CA VAL A 27 -7.16 -11.69 -3.47
C VAL A 27 -7.07 -12.32 -2.08
N ALA A 28 -8.19 -12.82 -1.53
CA ALA A 28 -8.21 -13.56 -0.27
C ALA A 28 -7.34 -14.82 -0.36
N ALA A 29 -7.51 -15.62 -1.42
CA ALA A 29 -6.69 -16.80 -1.67
C ALA A 29 -5.21 -16.45 -1.88
N LEU A 30 -4.91 -15.39 -2.64
CA LEU A 30 -3.55 -14.92 -2.91
C LEU A 30 -2.82 -14.49 -1.63
N THR A 31 -3.54 -13.87 -0.69
CA THR A 31 -2.97 -13.27 0.52
C THR A 31 -3.07 -14.16 1.75
N GLY A 32 -3.83 -15.26 1.66
CA GLY A 32 -4.21 -16.08 2.82
C GLY A 32 -5.11 -15.36 3.82
N ALA A 33 -5.69 -14.21 3.44
CA ALA A 33 -6.62 -13.46 4.28
C ALA A 33 -8.05 -14.01 4.13
N ASP A 34 -8.89 -13.81 5.14
CA ASP A 34 -10.33 -14.07 5.02
C ASP A 34 -10.98 -13.12 4.00
N TRP A 35 -11.95 -13.60 3.21
CA TRP A 35 -12.64 -12.82 2.20
C TRP A 35 -13.37 -11.62 2.80
N LYS A 36 -13.94 -11.76 4.01
CA LYS A 36 -14.56 -10.64 4.73
C LYS A 36 -13.54 -9.57 5.07
N ASN A 37 -12.34 -9.99 5.48
CA ASN A 37 -11.25 -9.07 5.76
C ASN A 37 -10.85 -8.32 4.47
N VAL A 38 -10.72 -9.02 3.35
CA VAL A 38 -10.43 -8.40 2.04
C VAL A 38 -11.54 -7.42 1.61
N GLU A 39 -12.81 -7.72 1.87
CA GLU A 39 -13.90 -6.78 1.60
C GLU A 39 -13.74 -5.47 2.40
N THR A 40 -13.29 -5.54 3.66
CA THR A 40 -13.05 -4.32 4.45
C THR A 40 -11.95 -3.43 3.85
N TRP A 41 -10.99 -3.99 3.10
CA TRP A 41 -9.94 -3.21 2.43
C TRP A 41 -10.50 -2.30 1.34
N ASN A 42 -11.66 -2.60 0.77
CA ASN A 42 -12.33 -1.69 -0.17
C ASN A 42 -12.77 -0.40 0.53
N ARG A 43 -13.15 -0.48 1.81
CA ARG A 43 -13.60 0.66 2.62
C ARG A 43 -12.46 1.41 3.31
N ALA A 44 -11.33 0.75 3.53
CA ALA A 44 -10.13 1.37 4.10
C ALA A 44 -9.53 2.44 3.16
N ALA A 45 -8.69 3.36 3.64
CA ALA A 45 -8.00 4.30 2.75
C ALA A 45 -6.95 3.59 1.85
N THR A 46 -6.24 2.62 2.44
CA THR A 46 -5.09 1.95 1.81
C THR A 46 -5.17 0.44 2.01
N PHE A 47 -4.42 -0.30 1.19
CA PHE A 47 -4.17 -1.72 1.40
C PHE A 47 -3.25 -1.93 2.61
N PRO A 48 -3.41 -3.04 3.35
CA PRO A 48 -2.49 -3.35 4.44
C PRO A 48 -1.09 -3.64 3.91
N SER A 49 -0.09 -2.90 4.40
CA SER A 49 1.30 -2.98 3.91
C SER A 49 1.92 -4.38 4.05
N ARG A 50 1.44 -5.20 5.00
CA ARG A 50 1.90 -6.59 5.17
C ARG A 50 1.68 -7.49 3.95
N TYR A 51 0.70 -7.17 3.10
CA TYR A 51 0.39 -7.93 1.87
C TYR A 51 1.02 -7.33 0.62
N PHE A 52 1.79 -6.24 0.76
CA PHE A 52 2.38 -5.51 -0.37
C PHE A 52 3.15 -6.46 -1.30
N LEU A 53 4.10 -7.23 -0.78
CA LEU A 53 4.96 -8.06 -1.61
C LEU A 53 4.16 -9.06 -2.44
N VAL A 54 3.18 -9.74 -1.85
CA VAL A 54 2.41 -10.78 -2.57
C VAL A 54 1.53 -10.18 -3.67
N MET A 55 0.86 -9.06 -3.37
CA MET A 55 0.00 -8.39 -4.35
C MET A 55 0.82 -7.70 -5.44
N PHE A 56 1.95 -7.06 -5.07
CA PHE A 56 2.87 -6.44 -6.02
C PHE A 56 3.46 -7.45 -7.00
N TRP A 57 3.88 -8.63 -6.51
CA TRP A 57 4.36 -9.70 -7.39
C TRP A 57 3.28 -10.22 -8.33
N ALA A 58 2.03 -10.35 -7.86
CA ALA A 58 0.91 -10.75 -8.71
C ALA A 58 0.61 -9.71 -9.79
N LEU A 59 0.65 -8.41 -9.46
CA LEU A 59 0.53 -7.32 -10.43
C LEU A 59 1.67 -7.33 -11.45
N ARG A 60 2.92 -7.50 -11.00
CA ARG A 60 4.08 -7.54 -11.90
C ARG A 60 4.01 -8.68 -12.91
N ARG A 61 3.50 -9.85 -12.54
CA ARG A 61 3.27 -10.97 -13.47
C ARG A 61 2.29 -10.60 -14.59
N LYS A 62 1.39 -9.65 -14.33
CA LYS A 62 0.45 -9.09 -15.32
C LYS A 62 0.98 -7.84 -16.02
N ARG A 63 2.24 -7.46 -15.80
CA ARG A 63 2.82 -6.17 -16.25
C ARG A 63 2.01 -4.97 -15.74
N LEU A 64 1.52 -5.06 -14.50
CA LEU A 64 0.80 -3.99 -13.82
C LEU A 64 1.62 -3.46 -12.64
N SER A 65 1.40 -2.20 -12.27
CA SER A 65 1.97 -1.58 -11.09
C SER A 65 0.92 -0.73 -10.38
N ALA A 66 1.12 -0.43 -9.10
CA ALA A 66 0.25 0.43 -8.30
C ALA A 66 1.12 1.37 -7.46
N PRO A 67 0.72 2.63 -7.28
CA PRO A 67 1.56 3.64 -6.65
C PRO A 67 1.64 3.41 -5.12
N PRO A 68 2.74 3.82 -4.46
CA PRO A 68 3.02 3.55 -3.05
C PRO A 68 1.92 3.99 -2.07
N GLU A 69 1.19 5.04 -2.42
CA GLU A 69 0.11 5.65 -1.64
C GLU A 69 -1.03 4.67 -1.41
N LEU A 70 -1.32 3.78 -2.38
CA LEU A 70 -2.33 2.73 -2.22
C LEU A 70 -1.94 1.70 -1.16
N TRP A 71 -0.66 1.61 -0.77
CA TRP A 71 -0.14 0.66 0.21
C TRP A 71 0.14 1.29 1.58
N GLY A 72 -0.25 2.56 1.76
CA GLY A 72 0.07 3.33 2.97
C GLY A 72 1.57 3.56 3.16
N MET A 73 2.35 3.51 2.07
CA MET A 73 3.78 3.79 2.13
C MET A 73 4.01 5.28 2.10
N VAL A 74 4.78 5.77 3.07
CA VAL A 74 5.24 7.15 3.13
C VAL A 74 6.65 7.27 2.55
N THR A 75 6.94 8.44 1.99
CA THR A 75 8.27 8.76 1.49
C THR A 75 9.27 8.91 2.65
N PRO A 76 10.59 8.77 2.39
CA PRO A 76 11.62 9.04 3.39
C PRO A 76 11.57 10.46 3.96
N VAL A 77 11.11 11.44 3.16
CA VAL A 77 10.97 12.84 3.59
C VAL A 77 9.84 12.96 4.61
N GLU A 78 8.65 12.43 4.30
CA GLU A 78 7.50 12.41 5.21
C GLU A 78 7.84 11.66 6.49
N ARG A 79 8.54 10.52 6.39
CA ARG A 79 9.02 9.77 7.56
C ARG A 79 9.97 10.61 8.43
N LYS A 80 10.93 11.32 7.81
CA LYS A 80 11.87 12.18 8.54
C LYS A 80 11.14 13.33 9.23
N GLN A 81 10.18 13.95 8.56
CA GLN A 81 9.35 15.01 9.13
C GLN A 81 8.54 14.51 10.34
N ALA A 82 7.89 13.34 10.21
CA ALA A 82 7.14 12.73 11.30
C ALA A 82 8.05 12.41 12.51
N LEU A 83 9.23 11.83 12.28
CA LEU A 83 10.19 11.55 13.35
C LEU A 83 10.67 12.81 14.05
N SER A 84 11.02 13.86 13.29
CA SER A 84 11.42 15.15 13.86
C SER A 84 10.32 15.76 14.75
N ALA A 85 9.06 15.70 14.31
CA ALA A 85 7.92 16.20 15.08
C ALA A 85 7.67 15.39 16.38
N MET A 86 7.87 14.07 16.35
CA MET A 86 7.76 13.25 17.57
C MET A 86 8.85 13.58 18.58
N VAL A 87 10.08 13.81 18.12
CA VAL A 87 11.22 14.16 18.99
C VAL A 87 11.02 15.54 19.64
N SER A 88 10.44 16.52 18.94
CA SER A 88 10.14 17.82 19.54
C SER A 88 9.07 17.70 20.64
N ILE A 89 7.98 16.97 20.38
CA ILE A 89 6.91 16.74 21.38
C ILE A 89 7.46 16.07 22.66
N GLN A 90 8.37 15.12 22.51
CA GLN A 90 8.96 14.43 23.66
C GLN A 90 9.89 15.35 24.48
N LYS A 91 10.63 16.24 23.81
CA LYS A 91 11.48 17.23 24.49
C LYS A 91 10.64 18.23 25.29
N ASP A 92 9.54 18.71 24.74
CA ASP A 92 8.67 19.68 25.41
C ASP A 92 8.01 19.08 26.67
N ARG A 93 7.67 17.78 26.65
CA ARG A 93 7.12 17.05 27.81
C ARG A 93 8.13 16.76 28.91
N LEU A 94 9.42 16.74 28.62
CA LEU A 94 10.49 16.50 29.60
C LEU A 94 11.02 17.81 30.21
N ALA A 95 10.69 18.95 29.62
CA ALA A 95 11.07 20.28 30.08
C ALA A 95 9.98 20.97 30.92
N SER A 96 8.84 20.31 31.14
CA SER A 96 7.73 20.74 32.03
C SER A 96 7.72 19.89 33.30
#